data_AF-A0A923QAG6-F1
#
_entry.id   AF-A0A923QAG6-F1
#
_cell.length_a   1.000
_cell.length_b   1.000
_cell.length_c   1.000
_cell.angle_alpha   90.00
_cell.angle_beta   90.00
_cell.angle_gamma   90.00
#
_symmetry.space_group_name_H-M   'P 1'
#
loop_
_entity.id
_entity.type
_entity.pdbx_description
1 polymer ?
#
loop_
_entity_poly.entity_id
_entity_poly.type
_entity_poly.pdbx_seq_one_letter_code
_entity_poly.pdbx_strand_id
1 'polypeptide(L)'
;YELPPGVEDDVWALSDSERRSMGMTPLPSSLAEAIVVMERSELVAETLGEQVFDFFLRNKRAEWSAYRSQVTPFELGRYLPVL
;
A
#
# COMPACT_ATOMS: atom_id res chain seq x y z
N TYR A 1 -16.99 17.59 7.11
CA TYR A 1 -16.92 16.14 7.38
C TYR A 1 -16.82 15.96 8.88
N GLU A 2 -17.60 15.04 9.47
CA GLU A 2 -17.50 14.68 10.88
C GLU A 2 -16.47 13.57 11.05
N LEU A 3 -15.54 13.74 11.99
CA LEU A 3 -14.51 12.74 12.25
C LEU A 3 -15.12 11.55 13.01
N PRO A 4 -14.71 10.30 12.70
CA PRO A 4 -15.12 9.15 13.48
C PRO A 4 -14.59 9.25 14.92
N PRO A 5 -15.21 8.54 15.88
CA PRO A 5 -14.72 8.48 17.24
C PRO A 5 -13.28 7.94 17.26
N GLY A 6 -12.47 8.47 18.17
CA GLY A 6 -11.11 7.99 18.39
C GLY A 6 -11.09 6.54 18.85
N VAL A 7 -10.02 5.83 18.48
CA VAL A 7 -9.78 4.48 18.98
C VAL A 7 -9.02 4.59 20.31
N GLU A 8 -9.60 4.07 21.39
CA GLU A 8 -8.97 4.05 22.71
C GLU A 8 -8.14 2.77 22.94
N ASP A 9 -8.43 1.70 22.20
CA ASP A 9 -7.74 0.41 22.29
C ASP A 9 -6.36 0.41 21.61
N ASP A 10 -5.46 -0.45 22.07
CA ASP A 10 -4.20 -0.71 21.37
C ASP A 10 -4.47 -1.43 20.05
N VAL A 11 -4.42 -0.66 18.95
CA VAL A 11 -4.65 -1.14 17.59
C VAL A 11 -3.71 -2.30 17.22
N TRP A 12 -2.51 -2.37 17.79
CA TRP A 12 -1.53 -3.44 17.51
C TRP A 12 -1.92 -4.78 18.13
N ALA A 13 -2.66 -4.75 19.23
CA ALA A 13 -3.14 -5.95 19.93
C ALA A 13 -4.37 -6.59 19.27
N LEU A 14 -5.10 -5.82 18.45
CA LEU A 14 -6.31 -6.30 17.76
C LEU A 14 -5.98 -7.24 16.60
N SER A 15 -6.81 -8.26 16.42
CA SER A 15 -6.85 -9.08 15.22
C SER A 15 -7.37 -8.29 14.01
N ASP A 16 -7.06 -8.77 12.80
CA ASP A 16 -7.56 -8.14 11.57
C ASP A 16 -9.10 -8.19 11.47
N SER A 17 -9.75 -9.17 12.08
CA SER A 17 -11.22 -9.22 12.16
C SER A 17 -11.78 -8.15 13.08
N GLU A 18 -11.16 -7.93 14.24
CA GLU A 18 -11.60 -6.91 15.21
C GLU A 18 -11.43 -5.51 14.60
N ARG A 19 -10.27 -5.21 14.01
CA ARG A 19 -10.03 -3.93 13.31
C ARG A 19 -11.10 -3.65 12.25
N ARG A 20 -11.42 -4.64 11.41
CA ARG A 20 -12.47 -4.51 10.38
C ARG A 20 -13.86 -4.31 10.98
N SER A 21 -14.19 -5.01 12.08
CA SER A 21 -15.48 -4.85 12.77
C SER A 21 -15.67 -3.45 13.36
N MET A 22 -14.56 -2.79 13.71
CA MET A 22 -14.52 -1.40 14.19
C MET A 22 -14.47 -0.37 13.05
N GLY A 23 -14.62 -0.79 11.80
CA GLY A 23 -14.58 0.08 10.62
C GLY A 23 -13.16 0.51 10.21
N MET A 24 -12.11 -0.06 10.80
CA MET A 24 -10.74 0.24 10.41
C MET A 24 -10.38 -0.56 9.17
N THR A 25 -10.10 0.16 8.08
CA THR A 25 -9.55 -0.43 6.86
C THR A 25 -8.03 -0.31 6.91
N PRO A 26 -7.27 -1.42 6.76
CA PRO A 26 -5.82 -1.33 6.76
C PRO A 26 -5.32 -0.51 5.57
N LEU A 27 -4.20 0.17 5.77
CA LEU A 27 -3.51 0.82 4.66
C LEU A 27 -2.99 -0.23 3.67
N PRO A 28 -2.79 0.15 2.39
CA PRO A 28 -2.10 -0.67 1.41
C PRO A 28 -0.80 -1.25 1.97
N SER A 29 -0.61 -2.56 1.82
CA SER A 29 0.55 -3.29 2.34
C SER A 29 1.74 -3.27 1.39
N SER A 30 1.53 -2.85 0.14
CA SER A 30 2.55 -2.79 -0.90
C SER A 30 2.41 -1.53 -1.76
N LEU A 31 3.50 -1.18 -2.44
CA LEU A 31 3.49 -0.08 -3.41
C LEU A 31 2.46 -0.34 -4.53
N ALA A 32 2.28 -1.60 -4.96
CA ALA A 32 1.29 -1.95 -5.96
C ALA A 32 -0.14 -1.60 -5.52
N GLU A 33 -0.51 -1.97 -4.30
CA GLU A 33 -1.83 -1.65 -3.73
C GLU A 33 -1.99 -0.12 -3.55
N ALA A 34 -0.94 0.56 -3.10
CA ALA A 34 -0.96 2.01 -2.92
C ALA A 34 -1.17 2.75 -4.25
N ILE A 35 -0.54 2.29 -5.34
CA ILE A 35 -0.75 2.83 -6.69
C ILE A 35 -2.23 2.68 -7.11
N VAL A 36 -2.84 1.51 -6.86
CA VAL A 36 -4.25 1.26 -7.21
C VAL A 36 -5.20 2.17 -6.43
N VAL A 37 -4.91 2.40 -5.14
CA VAL A 37 -5.70 3.34 -4.32
C VAL A 37 -5.51 4.78 -4.81
N MET A 38 -4.27 5.18 -5.09
CA MET A 38 -3.96 6.53 -5.59
C MET A 38 -4.63 6.81 -6.93
N GLU A 39 -4.65 5.85 -7.85
CA GLU A 39 -5.29 5.97 -9.17
C GLU A 39 -6.78 6.33 -9.10
N ARG A 40 -7.46 5.98 -8.01
CA ARG A 40 -8.88 6.27 -7.78
C ARG A 40 -9.13 7.53 -6.94
N SER A 41 -8.07 8.25 -6.56
CA SER A 41 -8.16 9.40 -5.66
C SER A 41 -8.28 10.71 -6.42
N GLU A 42 -9.49 11.26 -6.48
CA GLU A 42 -9.77 12.58 -7.07
C GLU A 42 -8.95 13.68 -6.38
N LEU A 43 -8.89 13.65 -5.04
CA LEU A 43 -8.12 14.62 -4.24
C LEU A 43 -6.66 14.67 -4.69
N VAL A 44 -6.03 13.52 -4.91
CA VAL A 44 -4.62 13.46 -5.30
C VAL A 44 -4.42 13.94 -6.74
N ALA A 45 -5.34 13.57 -7.64
CA ALA A 45 -5.31 14.03 -9.03
C ALA A 45 -5.47 15.56 -9.13
N GLU A 46 -6.42 16.15 -8.38
CA GLU A 46 -6.64 17.60 -8.33
C GLU A 46 -5.46 18.35 -7.72
N THR A 47 -4.87 17.80 -6.65
CA THR A 47 -3.76 18.45 -5.94
C THR A 47 -2.48 18.48 -6.79
N LEU A 48 -2.20 17.41 -7.53
CA LEU A 48 -0.98 17.31 -8.36
C LEU A 48 -1.16 17.87 -9.77
N GLY A 49 -2.39 17.92 -10.27
CA GLY A 49 -2.70 18.16 -11.67
C GLY A 49 -2.49 16.91 -12.54
N GLU A 50 -3.26 16.84 -13.64
CA GLU A 50 -3.38 15.65 -14.49
C GLU A 50 -2.03 15.12 -15.01
N GLN A 51 -1.16 16.01 -15.52
CA GLN A 51 0.12 15.62 -16.10
C GLN A 51 1.09 15.02 -15.07
N VAL A 52 1.16 15.62 -13.88
CA VAL A 52 2.05 15.13 -12.80
C VAL A 52 1.50 13.84 -12.23
N PHE A 53 0.18 13.74 -12.07
CA PHE A 53 -0.49 12.54 -11.60
C PHE A 53 -0.24 11.33 -12.50
N ASP A 54 -0.44 11.46 -13.83
CA ASP A 54 -0.16 10.39 -14.79
C ASP A 54 1.31 9.96 -14.75
N PHE A 55 2.23 10.94 -14.81
CA PHE A 55 3.66 10.64 -14.81
C PHE A 55 4.09 9.93 -13.52
N PHE A 56 3.57 10.38 -12.38
CA PHE A 56 3.85 9.76 -11.09
C PHE A 56 3.38 8.30 -11.04
N LEU A 57 2.13 8.02 -11.43
CA LEU A 57 1.60 6.66 -11.45
C LEU A 57 2.42 5.75 -12.38
N ARG A 58 2.77 6.23 -13.58
CA ARG A 58 3.61 5.48 -14.53
C ARG A 58 4.99 5.18 -13.96
N ASN A 59 5.63 6.17 -13.33
CA ASN A 59 6.93 5.99 -12.69
C ASN A 59 6.85 4.95 -11.57
N LYS A 60 5.88 5.05 -10.67
CA LYS A 60 5.71 4.12 -9.56
C LYS A 60 5.36 2.70 -10.00
N ARG A 61 4.62 2.53 -11.09
CA ARG A 61 4.41 1.20 -11.69
C ARG A 61 5.71 0.60 -12.23
N ALA A 62 6.56 1.41 -12.86
CA ALA A 62 7.87 0.96 -13.33
C ALA A 62 8.78 0.58 -12.16
N GLU A 63 8.81 1.38 -11.09
CA GLU A 63 9.54 1.09 -9.85
C GLU A 63 9.09 -0.26 -9.26
N TRP A 64 7.78 -0.47 -9.11
CA TRP A 64 7.24 -1.74 -8.61
C TRP A 64 7.61 -2.93 -9.51
N SER A 65 7.52 -2.77 -10.83
CA SER A 65 7.91 -3.83 -11.77
C SER A 65 9.39 -4.18 -11.66
N ALA A 66 10.25 -3.20 -11.46
CA ALA A 66 11.69 -3.42 -11.28
C ALA A 66 12.02 -4.07 -9.93
N TYR A 67 11.28 -3.74 -8.86
CA TYR A 67 11.43 -4.38 -7.56
C TYR A 67 11.04 -5.86 -7.62
N ARG A 68 9.83 -6.17 -8.11
CA ARG A 68 9.31 -7.55 -8.10
C ARG A 68 10.05 -8.52 -9.01
N SER A 69 10.86 -8.02 -9.96
CA SER A 69 11.68 -8.85 -10.84
C SER A 69 13.01 -9.26 -10.22
N GLN A 70 13.35 -8.75 -9.03
CA GLN A 70 14.59 -9.09 -8.34
C GLN A 70 14.46 -10.44 -7.63
N VAL A 71 15.56 -11.20 -7.63
CA VAL A 71 15.74 -12.31 -6.69
C VAL A 71 16.51 -11.76 -5.50
N THR A 72 15.86 -11.71 -4.35
CA THR A 72 16.38 -11.09 -3.15
C THR A 72 17.34 -12.01 -2.39
N PRO A 73 18.28 -11.46 -1.59
CA PRO A 73 19.13 -12.28 -0.73
C PRO A 73 18.35 -13.19 0.22
N PHE A 74 17.16 -12.76 0.67
CA PHE A 74 16.27 -13.57 1.48
C PHE A 74 15.81 -14.82 0.72
N GLU A 75 15.36 -14.67 -0.53
CA GLU A 75 14.93 -15.79 -1.36
C GLU A 75 16.09 -16.73 -1.69
N LEU A 76 17.27 -16.18 -2.00
CA LEU A 76 18.49 -16.98 -2.19
C LEU A 76 18.82 -17.78 -0.92
N GLY A 77 18.85 -17.15 0.25
CA GLY A 77 19.16 -17.83 1.51
C GLY A 77 18.11 -18.85 1.93
N ARG A 78 16.84 -18.66 1.55
CA ARG A 78 15.73 -19.55 1.92
C ARG A 78 15.61 -20.77 1.00
N TYR A 79 15.81 -20.58 -0.30
CA TYR A 79 15.47 -21.58 -1.31
C TYR A 79 16.69 -22.22 -2.00
N LEU A 80 17.83 -21.53 -2.09
CA LEU A 80 19.02 -22.07 -2.74
C LEU A 80 19.73 -23.19 -1.93
N PRO A 81 19.82 -23.16 -0.59
CA PRO A 81 20.43 -24.25 0.20
C PRO A 81 19.60 -25.54 0.26
N VAL A 82 18.37 -25.50 -0.25
CA VAL A 82 17.42 -26.63 -0.25
C VAL A 82 17.52 -27.45 -1.55
N LEU A 83 18.34 -27.00 -2.51
CA LEU A 83 18.72 -27.71 -3.75
C LEU A 83 20.06 -28.43 -3.58
#